data_AF-A0A1Y2TPC9-F1
#
_entry.id   AF-A0A1Y2TPC9-F1
#
_cell.length_a   1.000
_cell.length_b   1.000
_cell.length_c   1.000
_cell.angle_alpha   90.00
_cell.angle_beta   90.00
_cell.angle_gamma   90.00
#
_symmetry.space_group_name_H-M   'P 1'
#
loop_
_entity.id
_entity.type
_entity.pdbx_description
1 polymer ?
#
loop_
_entity_poly.entity_id
_entity_poly.type
_entity_poly.pdbx_seq_one_letter_code
_entity_poly.pdbx_strand_id
1 'polypeptide(L)'
;MAQNANKGQDGRKRVLIVGAGAAGMSTAYHLSQHPNQFEVTLIDAVDYCGGQAFSIPLDKERHGASWCNQGVQGGSYIFHHTATMFHRQGFHADPVKLQVSFGKDETFWSNVFPTKLLARHAKEVRRLPTVLKFMRWFEVFFALLPLKLVFKLFRFSEEFINTIGLPMTALFLGTGNATPEVPSIMFERLCTSPTYGMWYVPNKNTIVDNQPPMIVFPNFSKFYDTWRRDLISRGVTVRLSTELTEVVQRSNSGVVVRLKPRTPMPDRHNPTGGDPDAPVSEEAYDEIVLCCLADTAKKVLGRTATWKEKRVLGSAKFSDDITITHNDADYMKNHYENFYREDLAVAEINGVDQTSRLNWAADNFRPMYYIKMYPEDKSKLEMCFDTTSYQSQFPEKVPFEQHVFQTIYLNKDRDRKLWTDHEIREDKIIRKDWWHQLCHSYTHYLFVVPWMMFLQAKNRTRYAASWTLVNAHEVAVMSGIAAAVSLGAEYPEDLENDKFAFLCFRLYYLLAYGKWYGRKYTKKQRQPTTQAAKEGSSWPTGLHGSVYEGPGVSKTERQTWREELKKGASTENLADRNDRGRSQP
;
A
#
# COMPACT_ATOMS: atom_id res chain seq x y z
N MET A 1 21.52 40.46 19.81
CA MET A 1 20.88 39.26 20.41
C MET A 1 19.37 39.39 20.21
N ALA A 2 18.81 38.77 19.17
CA ALA A 2 17.36 38.78 18.93
C ALA A 2 16.75 37.56 19.63
N GLN A 3 15.90 37.80 20.61
CA GLN A 3 15.18 36.74 21.33
C GLN A 3 14.21 36.03 20.38
N ASN A 4 14.26 34.71 20.40
CA ASN A 4 13.40 33.80 19.64
C ASN A 4 11.94 33.98 20.05
N ALA A 5 11.17 34.77 19.31
CA ALA A 5 9.76 35.05 19.59
C ALA A 5 8.78 33.90 19.24
N ASN A 6 9.25 32.69 18.92
CA ASN A 6 8.39 31.60 18.45
C ASN A 6 8.55 30.24 19.16
N LYS A 7 9.45 30.10 20.15
CA LYS A 7 9.35 28.94 21.06
C LYS A 7 8.01 29.03 21.79
N GLY A 8 7.30 27.91 21.95
CA GLY A 8 6.09 27.87 22.78
C GLY A 8 6.34 28.52 24.14
N GLN A 9 5.30 29.04 24.81
CA GLN A 9 5.45 29.73 26.10
C GLN A 9 6.18 28.88 27.16
N ASP A 10 6.29 27.57 26.96
CA ASP A 10 7.00 26.58 27.80
C ASP A 10 8.37 26.11 27.24
N GLY A 11 8.83 26.66 26.11
CA GLY A 11 10.10 26.32 25.46
C GLY A 11 10.07 25.15 24.47
N ARG A 12 8.92 24.47 24.31
CA ARG A 12 8.75 23.38 23.34
C ARG A 12 8.66 23.90 21.90
N LYS A 13 9.06 23.04 20.97
CA LYS A 13 8.96 23.30 19.53
C LYS A 13 7.56 23.00 19.04
N ARG A 14 6.88 23.99 18.44
CA ARG A 14 5.52 23.85 17.92
C ARG A 14 5.55 23.27 16.51
N VAL A 15 5.01 22.07 16.33
CA VAL A 15 5.06 21.33 15.06
C VAL A 15 3.66 21.13 14.52
N LEU A 16 3.41 21.60 13.30
CA LEU A 16 2.20 21.29 12.54
C LEU A 16 2.44 20.09 11.63
N ILE A 17 1.56 19.09 11.72
CA ILE A 17 1.53 17.93 10.82
C ILE A 17 0.25 18.00 10.01
N VAL A 18 0.37 17.91 8.67
CA VAL A 18 -0.74 18.10 7.74
C VAL A 18 -1.04 16.79 7.02
N GLY A 19 -2.18 16.17 7.34
CA GLY A 19 -2.61 14.86 6.87
C GLY A 19 -2.49 13.81 7.97
N ALA A 20 -3.61 13.25 8.40
CA ALA A 20 -3.76 12.19 9.39
C ALA A 20 -3.83 10.79 8.74
N GLY A 21 -3.17 10.60 7.59
CA GLY A 21 -2.85 9.27 7.05
C GLY A 21 -1.68 8.61 7.78
N ALA A 22 -1.30 7.39 7.35
CA ALA A 22 -0.22 6.59 7.97
C ALA A 22 1.05 7.38 8.32
N ALA A 23 1.51 8.25 7.42
CA ALA A 23 2.72 9.05 7.62
C ALA A 23 2.56 10.12 8.71
N GLY A 24 1.46 10.86 8.73
CA GLY A 24 1.23 11.89 9.74
C GLY A 24 0.90 11.32 11.12
N MET A 25 0.13 10.23 11.18
CA MET A 25 -0.10 9.48 12.41
C MET A 25 1.23 8.97 12.99
N SER A 26 2.10 8.43 12.15
CA SER A 26 3.46 8.01 12.52
C SER A 26 4.31 9.18 13.02
N THR A 27 4.38 10.29 12.29
CA THR A 27 5.12 11.49 12.74
C THR A 27 4.62 11.99 14.10
N ALA A 28 3.29 12.12 14.27
CA ALA A 28 2.69 12.60 15.52
C ALA A 28 3.02 11.66 16.69
N TYR A 29 2.91 10.36 16.47
CA TYR A 29 3.22 9.34 17.48
C TYR A 29 4.66 9.46 17.98
N HIS A 30 5.62 9.52 17.05
CA HIS A 30 7.03 9.57 17.42
C HIS A 30 7.45 10.90 18.05
N LEU A 31 6.86 12.04 17.65
CA LEU A 31 7.08 13.31 18.35
C LEU A 31 6.45 13.30 19.75
N SER A 32 5.28 12.69 19.92
CA SER A 32 4.57 12.63 21.21
C SER A 32 5.30 11.81 22.28
N GLN A 33 6.26 10.96 21.92
CA GLN A 33 7.16 10.27 22.86
C GLN A 33 8.14 11.23 23.56
N HIS A 34 8.23 12.48 23.10
CA HIS A 34 9.10 13.52 23.65
C HIS A 34 8.28 14.76 24.07
N PRO A 35 7.33 14.63 25.02
CA PRO A 35 6.37 15.68 25.35
C PRO A 35 7.03 16.96 25.91
N ASN A 36 8.25 16.85 26.44
CA ASN A 36 9.04 17.99 26.93
C ASN A 36 9.80 18.74 25.81
N GLN A 37 9.78 18.24 24.57
CA GLN A 37 10.48 18.84 23.43
C GLN A 37 9.53 19.40 22.38
N PHE A 38 8.34 18.80 22.22
CA PHE A 38 7.41 19.12 21.14
C PHE A 38 6.01 19.42 21.65
N GLU A 39 5.39 20.42 21.04
CA GLU A 39 3.95 20.67 21.05
C GLU A 39 3.43 20.33 19.65
N VAL A 40 2.60 19.29 19.53
CA VAL A 40 2.22 18.72 18.24
C VAL A 40 0.76 19.04 17.93
N THR A 41 0.52 19.61 16.75
CA THR A 41 -0.81 19.72 16.17
C THR A 41 -0.88 18.88 14.90
N LEU A 42 -1.82 17.94 14.85
CA LEU A 42 -2.14 17.13 13.67
C LEU A 42 -3.46 17.60 13.09
N ILE A 43 -3.48 17.92 11.79
CA ILE A 43 -4.71 18.29 11.08
C ILE A 43 -4.99 17.35 9.91
N ASP A 44 -6.25 17.21 9.55
CA ASP A 44 -6.67 16.59 8.29
C ASP A 44 -7.88 17.33 7.71
N ALA A 45 -7.99 17.40 6.39
CA ALA A 45 -9.11 18.00 5.69
C ALA A 45 -10.39 17.14 5.74
N VAL A 46 -10.27 15.83 5.99
CA VAL A 46 -11.41 14.93 6.20
C VAL A 46 -11.70 14.71 7.69
N ASP A 47 -12.85 14.13 8.00
CA ASP A 47 -13.39 13.95 9.35
C ASP A 47 -12.92 12.64 10.04
N TYR A 48 -11.97 11.92 9.43
CA TYR A 48 -11.41 10.66 9.93
C TYR A 48 -9.90 10.58 9.76
N CYS A 49 -9.26 9.62 10.43
CA CYS A 49 -7.83 9.31 10.27
C CYS A 49 -7.64 8.06 9.40
N GLY A 50 -6.50 7.98 8.71
CA GLY A 50 -6.10 6.84 7.86
C GLY A 50 -5.92 7.20 6.39
N GLY A 51 -6.50 8.32 5.93
CA GLY A 51 -6.41 8.76 4.54
C GLY A 51 -6.99 7.69 3.60
N GLN A 52 -6.14 7.10 2.76
CA GLN A 52 -6.55 6.04 1.83
C GLN A 52 -6.74 4.65 2.49
N ALA A 53 -6.52 4.53 3.79
CA ALA A 53 -6.69 3.29 4.54
C ALA A 53 -7.85 3.43 5.55
N PHE A 54 -9.02 2.91 5.19
CA PHE A 54 -10.20 2.93 6.04
C PHE A 54 -11.08 1.68 5.81
N SER A 55 -12.11 1.51 6.63
CA SER A 55 -13.08 0.43 6.51
C SER A 55 -14.48 0.97 6.28
N ILE A 56 -15.29 0.22 5.52
CA ILE A 56 -16.69 0.53 5.25
C ILE A 56 -17.59 -0.52 5.91
N PRO A 57 -18.81 -0.15 6.32
CA PRO A 57 -19.77 -1.10 6.87
C PRO A 57 -20.32 -2.03 5.79
N LEU A 58 -20.67 -3.25 6.18
CA LEU A 58 -21.31 -4.27 5.35
C LEU A 58 -22.53 -4.86 6.06
N ASP A 59 -23.46 -5.41 5.28
CA ASP A 59 -24.50 -6.30 5.81
C ASP A 59 -23.88 -7.63 6.25
N LYS A 60 -23.71 -7.78 7.56
CA LYS A 60 -23.08 -8.94 8.18
C LYS A 60 -23.86 -10.24 7.92
N GLU A 61 -25.19 -10.21 7.96
CA GLU A 61 -25.99 -11.43 7.77
C GLU A 61 -25.93 -11.91 6.32
N ARG A 62 -25.78 -10.97 5.38
CA ARG A 62 -25.61 -11.28 3.96
C ARG A 62 -24.21 -11.71 3.57
N HIS A 63 -23.17 -11.06 4.12
CA HIS A 63 -21.79 -11.22 3.65
C HIS A 63 -20.89 -11.97 4.62
N GLY A 64 -21.37 -12.24 5.83
CA GLY A 64 -20.65 -12.94 6.89
C GLY A 64 -19.72 -12.06 7.73
N ALA A 65 -19.53 -10.79 7.36
CA ALA A 65 -18.77 -9.81 8.11
C ALA A 65 -19.42 -8.42 8.03
N SER A 66 -19.30 -7.65 9.12
CA SER A 66 -19.89 -6.31 9.25
C SER A 66 -19.05 -5.18 8.64
N TRP A 67 -17.88 -5.48 8.11
CA TRP A 67 -16.98 -4.47 7.54
C TRP A 67 -16.02 -5.07 6.51
N CYS A 68 -15.50 -4.22 5.62
CA CYS A 68 -14.29 -4.51 4.83
C CYS A 68 -13.41 -3.27 4.69
N ASN A 69 -12.10 -3.49 4.56
CA ASN A 69 -11.14 -2.43 4.27
C ASN A 69 -11.26 -1.95 2.82
N GLN A 70 -11.00 -0.66 2.62
CA GLN A 70 -10.92 -0.02 1.32
C GLN A 70 -9.56 0.65 1.11
N GLY A 71 -9.12 0.68 -0.15
CA GLY A 71 -7.81 1.18 -0.55
C GLY A 71 -6.72 0.20 -0.13
N VAL A 72 -6.12 0.43 1.04
CA VAL A 72 -5.10 -0.46 1.60
C VAL A 72 -5.75 -1.66 2.26
N GLN A 73 -5.27 -2.88 1.96
CA GLN A 73 -5.87 -4.11 2.48
C GLN A 73 -4.87 -5.08 3.13
N GLY A 74 -3.61 -5.06 2.69
CA GLY A 74 -2.57 -5.94 3.22
C GLY A 74 -1.16 -5.55 2.73
N GLY A 75 -0.18 -6.37 3.10
CA GLY A 75 1.22 -6.17 2.79
C GLY A 75 2.02 -7.47 2.91
N SER A 76 3.33 -7.40 2.75
CA SER A 76 4.21 -8.55 2.99
C SER A 76 4.85 -8.48 4.36
N TYR A 77 5.50 -9.58 4.74
CA TYR A 77 6.22 -9.70 6.00
C TYR A 77 7.41 -8.74 6.15
N ILE A 78 7.76 -7.95 5.13
CA ILE A 78 8.80 -6.90 5.25
C ILE A 78 8.27 -5.63 5.94
N PHE A 79 6.98 -5.55 6.27
CA PHE A 79 6.32 -4.37 6.81
C PHE A 79 6.50 -4.24 8.34
N HIS A 80 7.75 -4.26 8.80
CA HIS A 80 8.09 -4.32 10.23
C HIS A 80 7.61 -3.05 10.97
N HIS A 81 7.74 -1.86 10.35
CA HIS A 81 7.29 -0.61 10.99
C HIS A 81 5.76 -0.55 11.07
N THR A 82 5.06 -1.03 10.04
CA THR A 82 3.59 -1.09 10.04
C THR A 82 3.08 -2.08 11.08
N ALA A 83 3.63 -3.30 11.12
CA ALA A 83 3.22 -4.35 12.06
C ALA A 83 3.44 -3.92 13.53
N THR A 84 4.58 -3.30 13.83
CA THR A 84 4.83 -2.75 15.17
C THR A 84 3.84 -1.65 15.54
N MET A 85 3.38 -0.83 14.59
CA MET A 85 2.32 0.14 14.86
C MET A 85 0.95 -0.52 15.10
N PHE A 86 0.61 -1.60 14.39
CA PHE A 86 -0.59 -2.39 14.74
C PHE A 86 -0.51 -2.87 16.19
N HIS A 87 0.61 -3.47 16.57
CA HIS A 87 0.81 -3.96 17.92
C HIS A 87 0.66 -2.86 18.98
N ARG A 88 1.33 -1.71 18.79
CA ARG A 88 1.30 -0.57 19.71
C ARG A 88 -0.11 -0.02 19.93
N GLN A 89 -1.02 -0.24 18.98
CA GLN A 89 -2.42 0.19 19.08
C GLN A 89 -3.37 -0.97 19.45
N GLY A 90 -2.85 -2.16 19.77
CA GLY A 90 -3.65 -3.32 20.19
C GLY A 90 -4.27 -4.13 19.05
N PHE A 91 -3.73 -4.04 17.84
CA PHE A 91 -4.20 -4.76 16.66
C PHE A 91 -3.14 -5.74 16.14
N HIS A 92 -3.57 -6.64 15.25
CA HIS A 92 -2.69 -7.53 14.51
C HIS A 92 -3.15 -7.67 13.06
N ALA A 93 -2.21 -8.02 12.19
CA ALA A 93 -2.48 -8.48 10.84
C ALA A 93 -2.53 -10.02 10.80
N ASP A 94 -3.33 -10.60 9.90
CA ASP A 94 -3.46 -12.05 9.75
C ASP A 94 -2.69 -12.58 8.55
N PRO A 95 -2.10 -13.79 8.63
CA PRO A 95 -1.47 -14.42 7.48
C PRO A 95 -2.50 -14.78 6.40
N VAL A 96 -2.09 -14.73 5.14
CA VAL A 96 -2.83 -15.25 3.98
C VAL A 96 -1.87 -15.71 2.90
N LYS A 97 -2.26 -16.75 2.15
CA LYS A 97 -1.55 -17.22 0.96
C LYS A 97 -2.24 -16.72 -0.30
N LEU A 98 -1.56 -15.83 -1.04
CA LEU A 98 -2.16 -15.13 -2.15
C LEU A 98 -2.43 -16.06 -3.35
N GLN A 99 -3.67 -16.06 -3.82
CA GLN A 99 -4.09 -16.72 -5.07
C GLN A 99 -4.57 -15.66 -6.06
N VAL A 100 -4.19 -15.79 -7.34
CA VAL A 100 -4.56 -14.84 -8.39
C VAL A 100 -5.28 -15.52 -9.56
N SER A 101 -6.12 -14.75 -10.24
CA SER A 101 -6.77 -15.10 -11.51
C SER A 101 -6.61 -13.97 -12.52
N PHE A 102 -5.68 -14.09 -13.45
CA PHE A 102 -5.42 -13.04 -14.44
C PHE A 102 -5.88 -13.47 -15.83
N GLY A 103 -6.49 -12.55 -16.56
CA GLY A 103 -7.14 -12.79 -17.84
C GLY A 103 -8.46 -13.54 -17.70
N LYS A 104 -9.06 -13.82 -18.86
CA LYS A 104 -10.31 -14.59 -19.00
C LYS A 104 -10.19 -15.56 -20.17
N ASP A 105 -10.87 -16.70 -20.07
CA ASP A 105 -10.92 -17.74 -21.12
C ASP A 105 -9.53 -18.10 -21.64
N GLU A 106 -9.24 -17.92 -22.93
CA GLU A 106 -7.95 -18.28 -23.52
C GLU A 106 -6.75 -17.48 -22.97
N THR A 107 -7.00 -16.34 -22.34
CA THR A 107 -5.96 -15.49 -21.73
C THR A 107 -5.81 -15.73 -20.24
N PHE A 108 -6.54 -16.71 -19.67
CA PHE A 108 -6.50 -17.00 -18.25
C PHE A 108 -5.19 -17.67 -17.81
N TRP A 109 -4.66 -17.19 -16.69
CA TRP A 109 -3.62 -17.87 -15.92
C TRP A 109 -3.71 -17.58 -14.43
N SER A 110 -3.13 -18.48 -13.63
CA SER A 110 -3.07 -18.39 -12.17
C SER A 110 -1.70 -18.84 -11.65
N ASN A 111 -1.37 -18.48 -10.41
CA ASN A 111 -0.24 -19.05 -9.67
C ASN A 111 -0.55 -20.42 -9.04
N VAL A 112 -1.82 -20.82 -8.97
CA VAL A 112 -2.24 -22.06 -8.28
C VAL A 112 -1.99 -23.30 -9.13
N PHE A 113 -2.34 -23.25 -10.42
CA PHE A 113 -2.19 -24.35 -11.36
C PHE A 113 -1.80 -23.86 -12.76
N PRO A 114 -1.14 -24.71 -13.57
CA PRO A 114 -0.79 -24.39 -14.95
C PRO A 114 -2.01 -24.26 -15.87
N THR A 115 -1.97 -23.30 -16.80
CA THR A 115 -3.05 -23.06 -17.77
C THR A 115 -2.57 -23.15 -19.22
N LYS A 116 -3.52 -23.26 -20.16
CA LYS A 116 -3.27 -23.27 -21.61
C LYS A 116 -2.46 -22.06 -22.08
N LEU A 117 -2.67 -20.88 -21.51
CA LEU A 117 -1.90 -19.68 -21.86
C LEU A 117 -0.40 -19.85 -21.53
N LEU A 118 -0.07 -20.32 -20.31
CA LEU A 118 1.33 -20.53 -19.91
C LEU A 118 1.99 -21.62 -20.76
N ALA A 119 1.24 -22.67 -21.13
CA ALA A 119 1.73 -23.70 -22.05
C ALA A 119 2.01 -23.15 -23.46
N ARG A 120 1.11 -22.31 -24.01
CA ARG A 120 1.29 -21.61 -25.29
C ARG A 120 2.57 -20.76 -25.30
N HIS A 121 2.88 -20.11 -24.18
CA HIS A 121 4.07 -19.27 -24.00
C HIS A 121 5.28 -19.99 -23.37
N ALA A 122 5.32 -21.33 -23.34
CA ALA A 122 6.37 -22.08 -22.64
C ALA A 122 7.81 -21.69 -23.06
N LYS A 123 8.04 -21.32 -24.32
CA LYS A 123 9.34 -20.82 -24.80
C LYS A 123 9.75 -19.50 -24.13
N GLU A 124 8.80 -18.59 -23.94
CA GLU A 124 9.03 -17.29 -23.30
C GLU A 124 9.19 -17.44 -21.79
N VAL A 125 8.40 -18.31 -21.16
CA VAL A 125 8.55 -18.70 -19.75
C VAL A 125 9.96 -19.23 -19.48
N ARG A 126 10.46 -20.16 -20.29
CA ARG A 126 11.83 -20.70 -20.16
C ARG A 126 12.93 -19.65 -20.33
N ARG A 127 12.69 -18.63 -21.15
CA ARG A 127 13.66 -17.55 -21.42
C ARG A 127 13.70 -16.51 -20.30
N LEU A 128 12.58 -16.30 -19.60
CA LEU A 128 12.43 -15.25 -18.59
C LEU A 128 13.51 -15.29 -17.48
N PRO A 129 13.85 -16.44 -16.86
CA PRO A 129 14.90 -16.50 -15.84
C PRO A 129 16.27 -16.04 -16.36
N THR A 130 16.60 -16.37 -17.61
CA THR A 130 17.85 -15.93 -18.25
C THR A 130 17.87 -14.42 -18.45
N VAL A 131 16.74 -13.83 -18.85
CA VAL A 131 16.59 -12.38 -19.01
C VAL A 131 16.70 -11.68 -17.66
N LEU A 132 16.04 -12.18 -16.62
CA LEU A 132 16.15 -11.64 -15.26
C LEU A 132 17.61 -11.67 -14.75
N LYS A 133 18.32 -12.79 -14.97
CA LYS A 133 19.74 -12.92 -14.63
C LYS A 133 20.60 -11.90 -15.38
N PHE A 134 20.33 -11.71 -16.68
CA PHE A 134 21.04 -10.73 -17.50
C PHE A 134 20.78 -9.30 -17.03
N MET A 135 19.51 -8.94 -16.79
CA MET A 135 19.13 -7.63 -16.23
C MET A 135 19.86 -7.35 -14.92
N ARG A 136 19.99 -8.35 -14.05
CA ARG A 136 20.72 -8.24 -12.79
C ARG A 136 22.23 -8.04 -12.97
N TRP A 137 22.86 -8.73 -13.92
CA TRP A 137 24.28 -8.52 -14.24
C TRP A 137 24.56 -7.14 -14.81
N PHE A 138 23.63 -6.58 -15.58
CA PHE A 138 23.74 -5.28 -16.23
C PHE A 138 22.82 -4.23 -15.59
N GLU A 139 22.60 -4.33 -14.27
CA GLU A 139 21.56 -3.58 -13.53
C GLU A 139 21.60 -2.07 -13.81
N VAL A 140 22.79 -1.47 -13.84
CA VAL A 140 22.97 -0.03 -14.08
C VAL A 140 22.33 0.42 -15.42
N PHE A 141 22.32 -0.44 -16.44
CA PHE A 141 21.75 -0.11 -17.75
C PHE A 141 20.23 -0.31 -17.78
N PHE A 142 19.72 -1.35 -17.12
CA PHE A 142 18.30 -1.71 -17.19
C PHE A 142 17.46 -1.02 -16.13
N ALA A 143 18.05 -0.57 -15.02
CA ALA A 143 17.31 -0.28 -13.81
C ALA A 143 16.14 0.69 -14.02
N LEU A 144 16.38 1.79 -14.75
CA LEU A 144 15.39 2.83 -15.02
C LEU A 144 14.70 2.70 -16.39
N LEU A 145 15.03 1.69 -17.20
CA LEU A 145 14.35 1.50 -18.47
C LEU A 145 12.89 1.08 -18.24
N PRO A 146 11.93 1.64 -19.01
CA PRO A 146 10.54 1.21 -18.97
C PRO A 146 10.39 -0.30 -19.19
N LEU A 147 9.57 -0.95 -18.37
CA LEU A 147 9.40 -2.39 -18.39
C LEU A 147 8.97 -2.92 -19.76
N LYS A 148 7.98 -2.28 -20.39
CA LYS A 148 7.50 -2.70 -21.73
C LYS A 148 8.60 -2.61 -22.78
N LEU A 149 9.48 -1.61 -22.68
CA LEU A 149 10.63 -1.48 -23.59
C LEU A 149 11.61 -2.64 -23.41
N VAL A 150 11.95 -3.00 -22.16
CA VAL A 150 12.87 -4.11 -21.87
C VAL A 150 12.34 -5.43 -22.40
N PHE A 151 11.06 -5.75 -22.18
CA PHE A 151 10.46 -6.95 -22.74
C PHE A 151 10.53 -6.99 -24.28
N LYS A 152 10.30 -5.86 -24.96
CA LYS A 152 10.44 -5.77 -26.42
C LYS A 152 11.88 -5.98 -26.88
N LEU A 153 12.86 -5.40 -26.19
CA LEU A 153 14.29 -5.60 -26.48
C LEU A 153 14.69 -7.07 -26.42
N PHE A 154 14.14 -7.82 -25.45
CA PHE A 154 14.34 -9.28 -25.34
C PHE A 154 13.36 -10.11 -26.19
N ARG A 155 12.64 -9.49 -27.12
CA ARG A 155 11.75 -10.15 -28.10
C ARG A 155 10.67 -11.01 -27.45
N PHE A 156 10.05 -10.54 -26.37
CA PHE A 156 8.81 -11.11 -25.87
C PHE A 156 7.63 -10.68 -26.75
N SER A 157 6.66 -11.58 -26.92
CA SER A 157 5.47 -11.34 -27.73
C SER A 157 4.57 -10.29 -27.08
N GLU A 158 3.78 -9.55 -27.87
CA GLU A 158 2.79 -8.61 -27.33
C GLU A 158 1.76 -9.33 -26.45
N GLU A 159 1.37 -10.57 -26.79
CA GLU A 159 0.48 -11.36 -25.95
C GLU A 159 1.14 -11.60 -24.58
N PHE A 160 2.35 -12.16 -24.51
CA PHE A 160 3.05 -12.41 -23.25
C PHE A 160 3.24 -11.13 -22.41
N ILE A 161 3.62 -10.02 -23.05
CA ILE A 161 3.83 -8.75 -22.35
C ILE A 161 2.53 -8.29 -21.68
N ASN A 162 1.43 -8.25 -22.44
CA ASN A 162 0.20 -7.64 -21.98
C ASN A 162 -0.65 -8.58 -21.10
N THR A 163 -0.58 -9.91 -21.29
CA THR A 163 -1.38 -10.88 -20.52
C THR A 163 -0.64 -11.44 -19.30
N ILE A 164 0.70 -11.45 -19.31
CA ILE A 164 1.52 -12.06 -18.26
C ILE A 164 2.44 -11.03 -17.58
N GLY A 165 3.38 -10.44 -18.34
CA GLY A 165 4.45 -9.62 -17.77
C GLY A 165 3.97 -8.35 -17.06
N LEU A 166 3.07 -7.59 -17.70
CA LEU A 166 2.52 -6.37 -17.12
C LEU A 166 1.58 -6.67 -15.93
N PRO A 167 0.60 -7.60 -16.02
CA PRO A 167 -0.23 -7.97 -14.87
C PRO A 167 0.55 -8.42 -13.63
N MET A 168 1.62 -9.21 -13.79
CA MET A 168 2.51 -9.60 -12.68
C MET A 168 3.10 -8.40 -11.94
N THR A 169 3.41 -7.33 -12.66
CA THR A 169 4.00 -6.11 -12.07
C THR A 169 2.93 -5.22 -11.45
N ALA A 170 1.77 -5.11 -12.11
CA ALA A 170 0.68 -4.23 -11.71
C ALA A 170 0.14 -4.55 -10.31
N LEU A 171 0.03 -5.85 -9.98
CA LEU A 171 -0.50 -6.36 -8.71
C LEU A 171 0.13 -5.70 -7.47
N PHE A 172 1.46 -5.74 -7.36
CA PHE A 172 2.16 -5.40 -6.12
C PHE A 172 2.58 -3.94 -6.01
N LEU A 173 2.66 -3.24 -7.13
CA LEU A 173 3.02 -1.81 -7.16
C LEU A 173 1.79 -0.90 -7.25
N GLY A 174 0.59 -1.46 -7.44
CA GLY A 174 -0.62 -0.66 -7.64
C GLY A 174 -0.50 0.31 -8.82
N THR A 175 0.28 -0.06 -9.84
CA THR A 175 0.67 0.84 -10.93
C THR A 175 -0.40 0.99 -12.00
N GLY A 176 -1.38 0.09 -12.02
CA GLY A 176 -2.48 0.12 -12.96
C GLY A 176 -2.01 0.30 -14.40
N ASN A 177 -2.60 1.26 -15.11
CA ASN A 177 -2.28 1.52 -16.52
C ASN A 177 -0.99 2.33 -16.73
N ALA A 178 -0.22 2.62 -15.67
CA ALA A 178 1.14 3.15 -15.75
C ALA A 178 2.21 2.05 -15.75
N THR A 179 1.83 0.78 -15.55
CA THR A 179 2.74 -0.38 -15.49
C THR A 179 3.73 -0.49 -16.66
N PRO A 180 3.37 -0.19 -17.92
CA PRO A 180 4.33 -0.18 -19.02
C PRO A 180 5.56 0.73 -18.81
N GLU A 181 5.40 1.81 -18.05
CA GLU A 181 6.44 2.81 -17.75
C GLU A 181 7.21 2.52 -16.45
N VAL A 182 6.87 1.46 -15.72
CA VAL A 182 7.56 1.10 -14.47
C VAL A 182 9.03 0.77 -14.75
N PRO A 183 9.98 1.20 -13.90
CA PRO A 183 11.38 0.78 -14.02
C PRO A 183 11.50 -0.75 -14.03
N SER A 184 12.23 -1.29 -15.00
CA SER A 184 12.35 -2.75 -15.15
C SER A 184 12.99 -3.45 -13.94
N ILE A 185 13.77 -2.73 -13.12
CA ILE A 185 14.30 -3.26 -11.85
C ILE A 185 13.20 -3.66 -10.88
N MET A 186 12.04 -2.99 -10.90
CA MET A 186 10.95 -3.33 -9.97
C MET A 186 10.40 -4.72 -10.26
N PHE A 187 10.15 -5.03 -11.54
CA PHE A 187 9.76 -6.38 -11.95
C PHE A 187 10.85 -7.40 -11.63
N GLU A 188 12.11 -7.07 -11.91
CA GLU A 188 13.23 -7.95 -11.57
C GLU A 188 13.27 -8.26 -10.07
N ARG A 189 13.11 -7.27 -9.20
CA ARG A 189 13.11 -7.46 -7.75
C ARG A 189 11.88 -8.21 -7.25
N LEU A 190 10.71 -8.04 -7.86
CA LEU A 190 9.51 -8.82 -7.54
C LEU A 190 9.71 -10.32 -7.79
N CYS A 191 10.53 -10.69 -8.78
CA CYS A 191 10.87 -12.07 -9.07
C CYS A 191 12.09 -12.58 -8.29
N THR A 192 13.20 -11.83 -8.24
CA THR A 192 14.49 -12.39 -7.81
C THR A 192 14.95 -11.96 -6.42
N SER A 193 14.30 -10.97 -5.81
CA SER A 193 14.76 -10.45 -4.52
C SER A 193 14.49 -11.47 -3.42
N PRO A 194 15.50 -11.89 -2.65
CA PRO A 194 15.31 -12.80 -1.53
C PRO A 194 14.54 -12.15 -0.37
N THR A 195 14.46 -10.82 -0.34
CA THR A 195 13.82 -10.07 0.74
C THR A 195 12.49 -9.46 0.33
N TYR A 196 12.37 -8.98 -0.91
CA TYR A 196 11.18 -8.32 -1.44
C TYR A 196 10.39 -9.20 -2.42
N GLY A 197 10.99 -10.26 -2.95
CA GLY A 197 10.42 -11.04 -4.03
C GLY A 197 9.10 -11.67 -3.61
N MET A 198 8.06 -11.36 -4.38
CA MET A 198 6.70 -11.83 -4.13
C MET A 198 6.39 -13.03 -5.03
N TRP A 199 6.91 -13.02 -6.26
CA TRP A 199 6.69 -14.08 -7.24
C TRP A 199 7.71 -15.22 -7.18
N TYR A 200 8.80 -15.02 -6.44
CA TYR A 200 10.02 -15.82 -6.52
C TYR A 200 10.54 -15.97 -7.96
N VAL A 201 11.67 -16.66 -8.11
CA VAL A 201 12.35 -16.78 -9.40
C VAL A 201 11.53 -17.71 -10.29
N PRO A 202 11.08 -17.25 -11.48
CA PRO A 202 10.45 -18.12 -12.46
C PRO A 202 11.31 -19.35 -12.75
N ASN A 203 10.68 -20.49 -13.05
CA ASN A 203 11.38 -21.71 -13.43
C ASN A 203 11.04 -22.10 -14.87
N LYS A 204 11.62 -23.20 -15.36
CA LYS A 204 11.41 -23.64 -16.75
C LYS A 204 9.95 -23.99 -17.08
N ASN A 205 9.14 -24.33 -16.07
CA ASN A 205 7.77 -24.83 -16.20
C ASN A 205 6.71 -23.75 -15.97
N THR A 206 7.00 -22.72 -15.17
CA THR A 206 6.03 -21.67 -14.88
C THR A 206 6.72 -20.37 -14.47
N ILE A 207 5.99 -19.28 -14.66
CA ILE A 207 6.37 -17.95 -14.18
C ILE A 207 6.23 -17.81 -12.66
N VAL A 208 5.33 -18.59 -12.05
CA VAL A 208 5.00 -18.58 -10.63
C VAL A 208 4.52 -19.99 -10.24
N ASP A 209 5.09 -20.58 -9.20
CA ASP A 209 4.68 -21.88 -8.63
C ASP A 209 4.30 -21.80 -7.14
N ASN A 210 4.39 -20.61 -6.54
CA ASN A 210 4.09 -20.37 -5.14
C ASN A 210 2.75 -19.65 -4.93
N GLN A 211 2.24 -19.76 -3.71
CA GLN A 211 1.24 -18.86 -3.16
C GLN A 211 1.98 -17.89 -2.22
N PRO A 212 2.26 -16.65 -2.64
CA PRO A 212 3.08 -15.73 -1.85
C PRO A 212 2.50 -15.52 -0.44
N PRO A 213 3.30 -15.68 0.63
CA PRO A 213 2.85 -15.41 1.98
C PRO A 213 2.70 -13.90 2.20
N MET A 214 1.52 -13.50 2.64
CA MET A 214 1.12 -12.11 2.86
C MET A 214 0.51 -11.93 4.24
N ILE A 215 0.38 -10.68 4.66
CA ILE A 215 -0.38 -10.29 5.85
C ILE A 215 -1.53 -9.37 5.45
N VAL A 216 -2.70 -9.59 6.05
CA VAL A 216 -3.94 -8.83 5.83
C VAL A 216 -4.15 -7.92 7.02
N PHE A 217 -4.47 -6.66 6.75
CA PHE A 217 -4.53 -5.64 7.78
C PHE A 217 -5.83 -5.66 8.58
N PRO A 218 -5.79 -5.21 9.85
CA PRO A 218 -6.97 -5.15 10.71
C PRO A 218 -8.01 -4.14 10.20
N ASN A 219 -9.15 -4.03 10.88
CA ASN A 219 -10.12 -2.97 10.64
C ASN A 219 -9.46 -1.59 10.75
N PHE A 220 -9.21 -0.94 9.61
CA PHE A 220 -8.45 0.30 9.56
C PHE A 220 -9.16 1.46 10.23
N SER A 221 -10.48 1.57 10.10
CA SER A 221 -11.21 2.65 10.77
C SER A 221 -11.12 2.55 12.30
N LYS A 222 -11.20 1.33 12.87
CA LYS A 222 -10.97 1.10 14.30
C LYS A 222 -9.51 1.35 14.68
N PHE A 223 -8.56 0.84 13.90
CA PHE A 223 -7.12 1.04 14.16
C PHE A 223 -6.73 2.52 14.21
N TYR A 224 -7.10 3.29 13.18
CA TYR A 224 -6.76 4.71 13.11
C TYR A 224 -7.52 5.55 14.14
N ASP A 225 -8.75 5.19 14.51
CA ASP A 225 -9.45 5.88 15.59
C ASP A 225 -8.83 5.58 16.96
N THR A 226 -8.44 4.33 17.24
CA THR A 226 -7.68 3.99 18.46
C THR A 226 -6.38 4.78 18.51
N TRP A 227 -5.65 4.82 17.40
CA TRP A 227 -4.41 5.58 17.30
C TRP A 227 -4.62 7.08 17.51
N ARG A 228 -5.70 7.65 16.96
CA ARG A 228 -6.09 9.05 17.21
C ARG A 228 -6.29 9.31 18.71
N ARG A 229 -7.03 8.44 19.40
CA ARG A 229 -7.29 8.57 20.84
C ARG A 229 -6.01 8.45 21.67
N ASP A 230 -5.11 7.55 21.30
CA ASP A 230 -3.76 7.42 21.90
C ASP A 230 -2.91 8.69 21.69
N LEU A 231 -2.96 9.32 20.51
CA LEU A 231 -2.28 10.61 20.30
C LEU A 231 -2.86 11.72 21.18
N ILE A 232 -4.19 11.81 21.29
CA ILE A 232 -4.86 12.80 22.14
C ILE A 232 -4.48 12.60 23.61
N SER A 233 -4.45 11.35 24.10
CA SER A 233 -4.07 11.05 25.49
C SER A 233 -2.62 11.41 25.80
N ARG A 234 -1.76 11.49 24.78
CA ARG A 234 -0.36 11.95 24.87
C ARG A 234 -0.20 13.47 24.74
N GLY A 235 -1.29 14.22 24.62
CA GLY A 235 -1.29 15.68 24.51
C GLY A 235 -1.09 16.21 23.10
N VAL A 236 -1.30 15.39 22.05
CA VAL A 236 -1.35 15.88 20.67
C VAL A 236 -2.70 16.54 20.40
N THR A 237 -2.69 17.76 19.86
CA THR A 237 -3.90 18.42 19.38
C THR A 237 -4.28 17.85 18.01
N VAL A 238 -5.36 17.08 17.92
CA VAL A 238 -5.86 16.53 16.65
C VAL A 238 -7.08 17.31 16.19
N ARG A 239 -7.02 17.90 14.98
CA ARG A 239 -8.12 18.65 14.36
C ARG A 239 -8.47 18.07 12.99
N LEU A 240 -9.52 17.26 12.96
CA LEU A 240 -10.09 16.76 11.71
C LEU A 240 -10.99 17.82 11.08
N SER A 241 -11.37 17.63 9.82
CA SER A 241 -12.16 18.61 9.05
C SER A 241 -11.54 20.01 9.07
N THR A 242 -10.22 20.08 8.99
CA THR A 242 -9.41 21.30 9.04
C THR A 242 -8.42 21.28 7.88
N GLU A 243 -8.69 22.05 6.83
CA GLU A 243 -7.89 22.11 5.60
C GLU A 243 -6.74 23.12 5.76
N LEU A 244 -5.51 22.71 5.42
CA LEU A 244 -4.43 23.64 5.12
C LEU A 244 -4.67 24.22 3.72
N THR A 245 -4.97 25.51 3.65
CA THR A 245 -5.23 26.20 2.38
C THR A 245 -3.97 26.82 1.79
N GLU A 246 -3.10 27.39 2.64
CA GLU A 246 -1.89 28.09 2.21
C GLU A 246 -0.82 28.06 3.29
N VAL A 247 0.44 27.89 2.88
CA VAL A 247 1.61 28.21 3.69
C VAL A 247 2.07 29.61 3.33
N VAL A 248 1.66 30.59 4.13
CA VAL A 248 1.84 32.04 3.89
C VAL A 248 3.30 32.44 3.98
N GLN A 249 4.00 31.94 4.99
CA GLN A 249 5.41 32.26 5.22
C GLN A 249 6.16 31.04 5.75
N ARG A 250 7.41 30.89 5.31
CA ARG A 250 8.38 29.95 5.87
C ARG A 250 9.74 30.63 5.94
N SER A 251 10.29 30.80 7.13
CA SER A 251 11.59 31.44 7.31
C SER A 251 12.36 30.86 8.50
N ASN A 252 13.51 31.43 8.83
CA ASN A 252 14.26 31.05 10.03
C ASN A 252 13.46 31.30 11.33
N SER A 253 12.50 32.24 11.29
CA SER A 253 11.63 32.57 12.42
C SER A 253 10.46 31.61 12.62
N GLY A 254 10.17 30.71 11.67
CA GLY A 254 9.04 29.77 11.76
C GLY A 254 8.21 29.71 10.49
N VAL A 255 6.99 29.18 10.63
CA VAL A 255 6.02 28.93 9.58
C VAL A 255 4.69 29.60 9.95
N VAL A 256 4.06 30.30 9.00
CA VAL A 256 2.69 30.82 9.14
C VAL A 256 1.82 30.14 8.10
N VAL A 257 0.69 29.61 8.53
CA VAL A 257 -0.27 28.87 7.70
C VAL A 257 -1.67 29.48 7.77
N ARG A 258 -2.47 29.22 6.74
CA ARG A 258 -3.91 29.49 6.71
C ARG A 258 -4.69 28.19 6.76
N LEU A 259 -5.55 28.08 7.77
CA LEU A 259 -6.41 26.93 7.97
C LEU A 259 -7.86 27.31 7.75
N LYS A 260 -8.66 26.35 7.30
CA LYS A 260 -10.09 26.54 7.06
C LYS A 260 -10.86 25.32 7.56
N PRO A 261 -11.96 25.49 8.32
CA PRO A 261 -12.81 24.36 8.68
C PRO A 261 -13.51 23.80 7.45
N ARG A 262 -13.83 22.52 7.51
CA ARG A 262 -14.56 21.78 6.48
C ARG A 262 -15.84 21.20 7.05
N THR A 263 -16.90 21.23 6.26
CA THR A 263 -18.14 20.50 6.57
C THR A 263 -17.93 19.03 6.19
N PRO A 264 -18.05 18.08 7.12
CA PRO A 264 -18.00 16.65 6.78
C PRO A 264 -19.15 16.24 5.86
N MET A 265 -18.83 15.47 4.82
CA MET A 265 -19.84 14.80 3.99
C MET A 265 -20.30 13.48 4.62
N PRO A 266 -21.57 13.05 4.44
CA PRO A 266 -22.07 11.80 5.00
C PRO A 266 -21.30 10.55 4.58
N ASP A 267 -20.78 10.54 3.35
CA ASP A 267 -19.93 9.49 2.81
C ASP A 267 -18.44 9.64 3.18
N ARG A 268 -18.11 10.65 4.00
CA ARG A 268 -16.74 11.02 4.41
C ARG A 268 -15.81 11.41 3.26
N HIS A 269 -16.35 11.70 2.07
CA HIS A 269 -15.59 12.20 0.93
C HIS A 269 -15.79 13.72 0.80
N ASN A 270 -14.95 14.49 1.48
CA ASN A 270 -14.98 15.94 1.33
C ASN A 270 -14.40 16.33 -0.03
N PRO A 271 -15.15 17.05 -0.89
CA PRO A 271 -14.64 17.48 -2.18
C PRO A 271 -13.50 18.49 -2.00
N THR A 272 -12.50 18.42 -2.87
CA THR A 272 -11.41 19.41 -2.91
C THR A 272 -11.98 20.82 -3.09
N GLY A 273 -11.55 21.76 -2.26
CA GLY A 273 -11.99 23.17 -2.37
C GLY A 273 -13.44 23.45 -1.96
N GLY A 274 -14.17 22.48 -1.39
CA GLY A 274 -15.47 22.75 -0.76
C GLY A 274 -15.40 23.77 0.39
N ASP A 275 -16.57 24.21 0.83
CA ASP A 275 -16.75 25.27 1.84
C ASP A 275 -16.01 26.58 1.47
N PRO A 276 -16.29 27.19 0.29
CA PRO A 276 -15.56 28.37 -0.18
C PRO A 276 -15.67 29.57 0.78
N ASP A 277 -16.81 29.70 1.47
CA ASP A 277 -17.12 30.82 2.36
C ASP A 277 -16.71 30.58 3.82
N ALA A 278 -16.09 29.43 4.13
CA ALA A 278 -15.65 29.13 5.49
C ALA A 278 -14.52 30.08 5.95
N PRO A 279 -14.56 30.55 7.21
CA PRO A 279 -13.60 31.53 7.71
C PRO A 279 -12.19 30.94 7.73
N VAL A 280 -11.23 31.72 7.27
CA VAL A 280 -9.81 31.34 7.26
C VAL A 280 -9.12 31.91 8.51
N SER A 281 -8.41 31.07 9.25
CA SER A 281 -7.58 31.47 10.38
C SER A 281 -6.10 31.39 10.03
N GLU A 282 -5.30 32.34 10.53
CA GLU A 282 -3.84 32.28 10.44
C GLU A 282 -3.24 31.74 11.74
N GLU A 283 -2.32 30.79 11.62
CA GLU A 283 -1.65 30.16 12.75
C GLU A 283 -0.13 30.06 12.50
N ALA A 284 0.65 30.25 13.56
CA ALA A 284 2.12 30.20 13.50
C ALA A 284 2.67 28.96 14.22
N TYR A 285 3.71 28.36 13.64
CA TYR A 285 4.42 27.17 14.11
C TYR A 285 5.93 27.32 13.92
N ASP A 286 6.74 26.51 14.61
CA ASP A 286 8.19 26.46 14.38
C ASP A 286 8.54 25.62 13.15
N GLU A 287 7.83 24.51 12.95
CA GLU A 287 8.09 23.54 11.88
C GLU A 287 6.77 22.99 11.31
N ILE A 288 6.80 22.63 10.03
CA ILE A 288 5.69 21.96 9.35
C ILE A 288 6.16 20.63 8.73
N VAL A 289 5.32 19.60 8.86
CA VAL A 289 5.47 18.32 8.17
C VAL A 289 4.26 18.13 7.26
N LEU A 290 4.50 18.14 5.95
CA LEU A 290 3.49 17.91 4.93
C LEU A 290 3.36 16.41 4.69
N CYS A 291 2.30 15.82 5.22
CA CYS A 291 1.93 14.40 5.08
C CYS A 291 0.79 14.20 4.08
N CYS A 292 0.78 15.00 3.02
CA CYS A 292 -0.18 14.96 1.92
C CYS A 292 0.50 14.56 0.59
N LEU A 293 -0.27 14.46 -0.48
CA LEU A 293 0.25 14.16 -1.83
C LEU A 293 1.19 15.27 -2.34
N ALA A 294 2.10 14.93 -3.25
CA ALA A 294 3.15 15.84 -3.72
C ALA A 294 2.57 17.10 -4.42
N ASP A 295 1.52 16.93 -5.20
CA ASP A 295 0.80 17.99 -5.89
C ASP A 295 0.04 18.90 -4.90
N THR A 296 -0.57 18.31 -3.87
CA THR A 296 -1.21 19.02 -2.76
C THR A 296 -0.19 19.84 -1.99
N ALA A 297 0.97 19.25 -1.65
CA ALA A 297 2.08 19.94 -1.02
C ALA A 297 2.57 21.13 -1.88
N LYS A 298 2.73 20.93 -3.20
CA LYS A 298 3.10 21.99 -4.14
C LYS A 298 2.06 23.12 -4.15
N LYS A 299 0.77 22.76 -4.15
CA LYS A 299 -0.36 23.71 -4.16
C LYS A 299 -0.34 24.59 -2.91
N VAL A 300 -0.33 23.99 -1.72
CA VAL A 300 -0.41 24.75 -0.45
C VAL A 300 0.84 25.58 -0.20
N LEU A 301 2.01 25.16 -0.67
CA LEU A 301 3.24 25.95 -0.60
C LEU A 301 3.18 27.21 -1.48
N GLY A 302 2.45 27.15 -2.61
CA GLY A 302 2.16 28.30 -3.46
C GLY A 302 3.37 29.18 -3.77
N ARG A 303 3.33 30.43 -3.31
CA ARG A 303 4.40 31.42 -3.53
C ARG A 303 5.65 31.15 -2.69
N THR A 304 5.54 30.46 -1.56
CA THR A 304 6.69 30.12 -0.71
C THR A 304 7.47 28.91 -1.22
N ALA A 305 6.95 28.16 -2.20
CA ALA A 305 7.66 27.05 -2.81
C ALA A 305 8.90 27.53 -3.57
N THR A 306 10.06 26.98 -3.22
CA THR A 306 11.31 27.19 -3.96
C THR A 306 11.24 26.59 -5.36
N TRP A 307 12.12 27.02 -6.26
CA TRP A 307 12.20 26.43 -7.61
C TRP A 307 12.43 24.91 -7.57
N LYS A 308 13.27 24.42 -6.65
CA LYS A 308 13.54 22.99 -6.47
C LYS A 308 12.28 22.24 -6.01
N GLU A 309 11.55 22.77 -5.03
CA GLU A 309 10.28 22.18 -4.57
C GLU A 309 9.26 22.14 -5.71
N LYS A 310 9.06 23.25 -6.45
CA LYS A 310 8.13 23.30 -7.58
C LYS A 310 8.45 22.25 -8.66
N ARG A 311 9.74 22.05 -8.95
CA ARG A 311 10.21 21.06 -9.94
C ARG A 311 10.00 19.63 -9.45
N VAL A 312 10.47 19.31 -8.25
CA VAL A 312 10.44 17.93 -7.72
C VAL A 312 9.01 17.50 -7.40
N LEU A 313 8.26 18.30 -6.65
CA LEU A 313 6.87 18.00 -6.31
C LEU A 313 5.97 17.98 -7.56
N GLY A 314 6.29 18.83 -8.56
CA GLY A 314 5.58 18.86 -9.84
C GLY A 314 5.94 17.73 -10.81
N SER A 315 6.92 16.88 -10.48
CA SER A 315 7.32 15.75 -11.32
C SER A 315 6.62 14.44 -10.93
N ALA A 316 5.93 14.41 -9.79
CA ALA A 316 5.07 13.28 -9.42
C ALA A 316 3.86 13.25 -10.34
N LYS A 317 3.57 12.07 -10.90
CA LYS A 317 2.42 11.82 -11.77
C LYS A 317 1.34 11.10 -10.97
N PHE A 318 0.08 11.45 -11.22
CA PHE A 318 -1.07 10.86 -10.58
C PHE A 318 -2.11 10.40 -11.61
N SER A 319 -2.97 9.49 -11.19
CA SER A 319 -4.11 8.96 -11.93
C SER A 319 -5.34 9.03 -11.05
N ASP A 320 -6.46 9.46 -11.62
CA ASP A 320 -7.75 9.40 -10.94
C ASP A 320 -8.41 8.06 -11.24
N ASP A 321 -8.48 7.22 -10.22
CA ASP A 321 -9.03 5.87 -10.28
C ASP A 321 -10.32 5.81 -9.44
N ILE A 322 -11.24 4.91 -9.78
CA ILE A 322 -12.44 4.65 -8.97
C ILE A 322 -12.45 3.19 -8.53
N THR A 323 -12.71 2.96 -7.24
CA THR A 323 -13.07 1.65 -6.72
C THR A 323 -14.58 1.60 -6.53
N ILE A 324 -15.22 0.62 -7.16
CA ILE A 324 -16.61 0.28 -6.91
C ILE A 324 -16.61 -0.97 -6.04
N THR A 325 -17.12 -0.86 -4.82
CA THR A 325 -17.41 -2.00 -3.95
C THR A 325 -18.81 -2.51 -4.29
N HIS A 326 -18.94 -3.78 -4.63
CA HIS A 326 -20.21 -4.40 -5.02
C HIS A 326 -20.27 -5.87 -4.63
N ASN A 327 -21.45 -6.48 -4.75
CA ASN A 327 -21.61 -7.94 -4.63
C ASN A 327 -22.25 -8.55 -5.89
N ASP A 328 -22.03 -7.93 -7.05
CA ASP A 328 -22.55 -8.41 -8.33
C ASP A 328 -21.77 -9.63 -8.84
N ALA A 329 -22.16 -10.82 -8.40
CA ALA A 329 -21.52 -12.07 -8.82
C ALA A 329 -21.70 -12.38 -10.31
N ASP A 330 -22.75 -11.85 -10.97
CA ASP A 330 -22.97 -12.03 -12.41
C ASP A 330 -21.91 -11.25 -13.20
N TYR A 331 -21.64 -10.00 -12.79
CA TYR A 331 -20.51 -9.23 -13.32
C TYR A 331 -19.20 -10.00 -13.17
N MET A 332 -18.94 -10.56 -11.99
CA MET A 332 -17.71 -11.31 -11.75
C MET A 332 -17.59 -12.56 -12.64
N LYS A 333 -18.68 -13.32 -12.81
CA LYS A 333 -18.71 -14.50 -13.70
C LYS A 333 -18.47 -14.13 -15.16
N ASN A 334 -19.01 -12.99 -15.60
CA ASN A 334 -18.89 -12.51 -16.96
C ASN A 334 -17.48 -11.99 -17.27
N HIS A 335 -16.78 -11.38 -16.30
CA HIS A 335 -15.52 -10.69 -16.55
C HIS A 335 -14.25 -11.42 -16.07
N TYR A 336 -14.39 -12.42 -15.18
CA TYR A 336 -13.25 -13.09 -14.56
C TYR A 336 -13.41 -14.62 -14.47
N GLU A 337 -12.30 -15.33 -14.25
CA GLU A 337 -12.29 -16.76 -13.93
C GLU A 337 -12.28 -16.99 -12.41
N ASN A 338 -13.46 -17.09 -11.83
CA ASN A 338 -13.64 -17.20 -10.36
C ASN A 338 -13.48 -18.64 -9.84
N PHE A 339 -13.64 -19.64 -10.72
CA PHE A 339 -13.69 -21.05 -10.37
C PHE A 339 -12.64 -21.85 -11.13
N TYR A 340 -12.26 -23.00 -10.59
CA TYR A 340 -11.42 -23.94 -11.32
C TYR A 340 -12.12 -24.42 -12.60
N ARG A 341 -11.39 -24.38 -13.72
CA ARG A 341 -11.85 -24.85 -15.03
C ARG A 341 -10.89 -25.88 -15.60
N GLU A 342 -11.35 -27.12 -15.64
CA GLU A 342 -10.57 -28.25 -16.17
C GLU A 342 -10.18 -28.03 -17.65
N ASP A 343 -11.06 -27.41 -18.44
CA ASP A 343 -10.82 -27.17 -19.85
C ASP A 343 -9.74 -26.10 -20.11
N LEU A 344 -9.37 -25.29 -19.11
CA LEU A 344 -8.27 -24.31 -19.20
C LEU A 344 -6.97 -24.81 -18.55
N ALA A 345 -7.05 -25.86 -17.75
CA ALA A 345 -5.94 -26.45 -17.02
C ALA A 345 -5.06 -27.35 -17.91
N VAL A 346 -3.80 -27.53 -17.51
CA VAL A 346 -2.83 -28.37 -18.24
C VAL A 346 -2.20 -29.39 -17.30
N ALA A 347 -2.41 -30.69 -17.56
CA ALA A 347 -1.92 -31.77 -16.70
C ALA A 347 -0.41 -32.01 -16.81
N GLU A 348 0.24 -31.59 -17.90
CA GLU A 348 1.68 -31.75 -18.09
C GLU A 348 2.31 -30.49 -18.73
N ILE A 349 3.38 -29.96 -18.13
CA ILE A 349 4.20 -28.90 -18.73
C ILE A 349 5.66 -29.33 -18.78
N ASN A 350 6.24 -29.30 -19.98
CA ASN A 350 7.64 -29.67 -20.27
C ASN A 350 8.03 -31.05 -19.68
N GLY A 351 7.16 -32.06 -19.79
CA GLY A 351 7.41 -33.39 -19.25
C GLY A 351 7.29 -33.50 -17.73
N VAL A 352 6.71 -32.50 -17.06
CA VAL A 352 6.43 -32.53 -15.61
C VAL A 352 4.93 -32.63 -15.39
N ASP A 353 4.51 -33.70 -14.72
CA ASP A 353 3.13 -33.91 -14.28
C ASP A 353 2.70 -32.83 -13.28
N GLN A 354 1.47 -32.35 -13.43
CA GLN A 354 0.86 -31.29 -12.64
C GLN A 354 -0.49 -31.73 -12.04
N THR A 355 -0.87 -33.01 -12.19
CA THR A 355 -2.16 -33.57 -11.74
C THR A 355 -2.44 -33.29 -10.26
N SER A 356 -1.41 -33.34 -9.40
CA SER A 356 -1.56 -33.02 -7.97
C SER A 356 -2.04 -31.59 -7.72
N ARG A 357 -1.54 -30.61 -8.49
CA ARG A 357 -1.98 -29.21 -8.41
C ARG A 357 -3.38 -29.03 -8.96
N LEU A 358 -3.74 -29.76 -10.01
CA LEU A 358 -5.08 -29.73 -10.59
C LEU A 358 -6.13 -30.26 -9.61
N ASN A 359 -5.85 -31.43 -9.02
CA ASN A 359 -6.73 -32.05 -8.02
C ASN A 359 -6.91 -31.13 -6.80
N TRP A 360 -5.85 -30.48 -6.33
CA TRP A 360 -5.97 -29.52 -5.24
C TRP A 360 -6.79 -28.29 -5.63
N ALA A 361 -6.54 -27.73 -6.82
CA ALA A 361 -7.23 -26.54 -7.31
C ALA A 361 -8.73 -26.75 -7.51
N ALA A 362 -9.15 -27.96 -7.88
CA ALA A 362 -10.55 -28.32 -8.07
C ALA A 362 -11.43 -28.00 -6.84
N ASP A 363 -10.88 -28.09 -5.63
CA ASP A 363 -11.60 -27.83 -4.37
C ASP A 363 -11.13 -26.56 -3.63
N ASN A 364 -9.98 -25.97 -4.01
CA ASN A 364 -9.31 -24.94 -3.21
C ASN A 364 -8.92 -23.67 -3.99
N PHE A 365 -9.20 -23.61 -5.30
CA PHE A 365 -8.95 -22.39 -6.07
C PHE A 365 -9.95 -21.30 -5.69
N ARG A 366 -9.44 -20.28 -5.00
CA ARG A 366 -10.17 -19.14 -4.42
C ARG A 366 -9.37 -17.86 -4.69
N PRO A 367 -9.39 -17.36 -5.95
CA PRO A 367 -8.61 -16.20 -6.31
C PRO A 367 -9.05 -14.96 -5.52
N MET A 368 -8.06 -14.28 -4.94
CA MET A 368 -8.26 -13.07 -4.15
C MET A 368 -8.10 -11.81 -5.02
N TYR A 369 -7.34 -11.94 -6.11
CA TYR A 369 -6.99 -10.85 -6.99
C TYR A 369 -7.20 -11.20 -8.44
N TYR A 370 -7.79 -10.25 -9.16
CA TYR A 370 -8.11 -10.37 -10.56
C TYR A 370 -7.52 -9.20 -11.33
N ILE A 371 -6.99 -9.51 -12.51
CA ILE A 371 -6.61 -8.52 -13.52
C ILE A 371 -7.15 -9.03 -14.83
N LYS A 372 -7.94 -8.23 -15.52
CA LYS A 372 -8.28 -8.48 -16.93
C LYS A 372 -7.74 -7.35 -17.80
N MET A 373 -7.57 -7.66 -19.08
CA MET A 373 -7.28 -6.67 -20.10
C MET A 373 -8.56 -6.30 -20.83
N TYR A 374 -8.65 -5.09 -21.36
CA TYR A 374 -9.75 -4.71 -22.23
C TYR A 374 -9.57 -5.33 -23.63
N PRO A 375 -10.61 -5.93 -24.24
CA PRO A 375 -10.53 -6.49 -25.60
C PRO A 375 -10.08 -5.46 -26.65
N GLU A 376 -10.51 -4.21 -26.50
CA GLU A 376 -10.24 -3.09 -27.41
C GLU A 376 -8.80 -2.58 -27.32
N ASP A 377 -8.19 -2.65 -26.12
CA ASP A 377 -6.79 -2.31 -25.88
C ASP A 377 -6.21 -3.20 -24.79
N LYS A 378 -5.52 -4.27 -25.22
CA LYS A 378 -4.92 -5.25 -24.31
C LYS A 378 -3.85 -4.67 -23.40
N SER A 379 -3.34 -3.46 -23.66
CA SER A 379 -2.36 -2.80 -22.80
C SER A 379 -2.97 -2.10 -21.58
N LYS A 380 -4.31 -2.04 -21.51
CA LYS A 380 -5.08 -1.46 -20.42
C LYS A 380 -5.70 -2.55 -19.57
N LEU A 381 -5.75 -2.30 -18.27
CA LEU A 381 -6.17 -3.25 -17.26
C LEU A 381 -7.40 -2.76 -16.52
N GLU A 382 -8.20 -3.72 -16.07
CA GLU A 382 -9.16 -3.57 -14.99
C GLU A 382 -8.76 -4.54 -13.88
N MET A 383 -8.86 -4.08 -12.64
CA MET A 383 -8.37 -4.82 -11.49
C MET A 383 -9.54 -5.09 -10.55
N CYS A 384 -9.58 -6.25 -9.90
CA CYS A 384 -10.60 -6.54 -8.90
C CYS A 384 -10.02 -7.32 -7.73
N PHE A 385 -10.53 -7.05 -6.53
CA PHE A 385 -10.30 -7.87 -5.35
C PHE A 385 -11.58 -8.60 -4.97
N ASP A 386 -11.47 -9.90 -4.68
CA ASP A 386 -12.47 -10.57 -3.85
C ASP A 386 -12.08 -10.39 -2.39
N THR A 387 -12.74 -9.43 -1.74
CA THR A 387 -12.46 -9.07 -0.35
C THR A 387 -12.91 -10.15 0.62
N THR A 388 -13.88 -10.98 0.26
CA THR A 388 -14.36 -12.10 1.07
C THR A 388 -13.31 -13.21 1.13
N SER A 389 -12.67 -13.50 -0.01
CA SER A 389 -11.56 -14.43 -0.09
C SER A 389 -10.28 -13.88 0.55
N TYR A 390 -10.02 -12.57 0.41
CA TYR A 390 -8.77 -11.95 0.84
C TYR A 390 -8.74 -11.51 2.31
N GLN A 391 -9.80 -10.85 2.81
CA GLN A 391 -9.77 -10.21 4.12
C GLN A 391 -10.14 -11.17 5.26
N SER A 392 -9.50 -11.01 6.42
CA SER A 392 -9.41 -12.05 7.45
C SER A 392 -10.61 -12.14 8.39
N GLN A 393 -11.52 -11.18 8.36
CA GLN A 393 -12.74 -11.11 9.17
C GLN A 393 -13.90 -11.92 8.59
N PHE A 394 -13.85 -12.23 7.28
CA PHE A 394 -14.89 -13.02 6.63
C PHE A 394 -14.83 -14.49 7.07
N PRO A 395 -15.96 -15.21 7.06
CA PRO A 395 -15.95 -16.66 7.20
C PRO A 395 -15.16 -17.35 6.10
N GLU A 396 -14.73 -18.57 6.34
CA GLU A 396 -13.99 -19.36 5.36
C GLU A 396 -14.86 -19.83 4.20
N LYS A 397 -16.15 -20.08 4.47
CA LYS A 397 -17.14 -20.53 3.48
C LYS A 397 -18.29 -19.54 3.43
N VAL A 398 -18.26 -18.68 2.43
CA VAL A 398 -19.34 -17.76 2.05
C VAL A 398 -19.76 -18.15 0.64
N PRO A 399 -21.06 -18.26 0.31
CA PRO A 399 -21.50 -18.47 -1.06
C PRO A 399 -20.94 -17.39 -1.98
N PHE A 400 -20.45 -17.75 -3.17
CA PHE A 400 -19.86 -16.78 -4.10
C PHE A 400 -20.81 -15.61 -4.45
N GLU A 401 -22.11 -15.87 -4.54
CA GLU A 401 -23.15 -14.85 -4.78
C GLU A 401 -23.33 -13.84 -3.62
N GLN A 402 -22.71 -14.10 -2.48
CA GLN A 402 -22.67 -13.25 -1.29
C GLN A 402 -21.30 -12.62 -1.05
N HIS A 403 -20.31 -12.88 -1.90
CA HIS A 403 -18.99 -12.25 -1.78
C HIS A 403 -19.06 -10.74 -2.01
N VAL A 404 -18.09 -10.03 -1.43
CA VAL A 404 -17.90 -8.59 -1.62
C VAL A 404 -16.66 -8.38 -2.47
N PHE A 405 -16.85 -7.69 -3.59
CA PHE A 405 -15.83 -7.39 -4.57
C PHE A 405 -15.48 -5.90 -4.57
N GLN A 406 -14.24 -5.58 -4.92
CA GLN A 406 -13.78 -4.23 -5.19
C GLN A 406 -13.18 -4.17 -6.59
N THR A 407 -13.97 -3.72 -7.56
CA THR A 407 -13.53 -3.53 -8.94
C THR A 407 -12.98 -2.12 -9.09
N ILE A 408 -11.78 -2.01 -9.67
CA ILE A 408 -11.01 -0.79 -9.80
C ILE A 408 -10.84 -0.45 -11.26
N TYR A 409 -11.34 0.73 -11.62
CA TYR A 409 -11.18 1.31 -12.94
C TYR A 409 -10.15 2.43 -12.89
N LEU A 410 -9.19 2.32 -13.80
CA LEU A 410 -7.95 3.08 -13.74
C LEU A 410 -7.97 4.22 -14.74
N ASN A 411 -7.52 5.39 -14.31
CA ASN A 411 -7.34 6.60 -15.10
C ASN A 411 -8.59 7.08 -15.84
N LYS A 412 -9.43 7.82 -15.13
CA LYS A 412 -10.67 8.40 -15.65
C LYS A 412 -10.44 9.21 -16.92
N ASP A 413 -9.47 10.12 -16.90
CA ASP A 413 -9.28 11.09 -17.98
C ASP A 413 -8.88 10.43 -19.29
N ARG A 414 -8.07 9.37 -19.23
CA ARG A 414 -7.53 8.71 -20.43
C ARG A 414 -8.33 7.48 -20.86
N ASP A 415 -8.75 6.66 -19.90
CA ASP A 415 -9.16 5.28 -20.17
C ASP A 415 -10.66 5.02 -19.86
N ARG A 416 -11.44 6.00 -19.38
CA ARG A 416 -12.86 5.82 -19.02
C ARG A 416 -13.74 5.21 -20.11
N LYS A 417 -13.44 5.47 -21.39
CA LYS A 417 -14.17 4.90 -22.53
C LYS A 417 -14.10 3.37 -22.63
N LEU A 418 -13.13 2.74 -21.93
CA LEU A 418 -12.97 1.30 -21.89
C LEU A 418 -13.71 0.67 -20.70
N TRP A 419 -14.04 1.45 -19.68
CA TRP A 419 -14.54 0.93 -18.41
C TRP A 419 -15.88 0.21 -18.58
N THR A 420 -16.00 -0.94 -17.92
CA THR A 420 -17.24 -1.73 -17.84
C THR A 420 -18.01 -1.45 -16.55
N ASP A 421 -17.79 -0.28 -15.92
CA ASP A 421 -18.43 0.13 -14.65
C ASP A 421 -19.95 0.18 -14.74
N HIS A 422 -20.48 0.56 -15.89
CA HIS A 422 -21.91 0.59 -16.20
C HIS A 422 -22.58 -0.80 -16.24
N GLU A 423 -21.81 -1.89 -16.33
CA GLU A 423 -22.35 -3.25 -16.32
C GLU A 423 -22.56 -3.81 -14.89
N ILE A 424 -21.98 -3.16 -13.87
CA ILE A 424 -22.27 -3.50 -12.48
C ILE A 424 -23.67 -2.98 -12.16
N ARG A 425 -24.57 -3.87 -11.73
CA ARG A 425 -25.93 -3.47 -11.38
C ARG A 425 -25.93 -2.52 -10.19
N GLU A 426 -26.62 -1.39 -10.35
CA GLU A 426 -26.69 -0.35 -9.31
C GLU A 426 -27.27 -0.87 -7.97
N ASP A 427 -28.18 -1.86 -7.97
CA ASP A 427 -28.71 -2.48 -6.74
C ASP A 427 -27.70 -3.38 -6.00
N LYS A 428 -26.58 -3.71 -6.65
CA LYS A 428 -25.47 -4.50 -6.08
C LYS A 428 -24.30 -3.63 -5.63
N ILE A 429 -24.34 -2.32 -5.91
CA ILE A 429 -23.27 -1.41 -5.51
C ILE A 429 -23.44 -1.08 -4.03
N ILE A 430 -22.39 -1.40 -3.27
CA ILE A 430 -22.28 -1.05 -1.86
C ILE A 430 -21.72 0.36 -1.74
N ARG A 431 -20.69 0.70 -2.54
CA ARG A 431 -20.01 2.00 -2.46
C ARG A 431 -19.17 2.32 -3.70
N LYS A 432 -18.95 3.61 -3.97
CA LYS A 432 -18.08 4.13 -5.03
C LYS A 432 -17.10 5.13 -4.39
N ASP A 433 -15.80 4.94 -4.55
CA ASP A 433 -14.77 5.80 -3.94
C ASP A 433 -13.69 6.17 -4.96
N TRP A 434 -13.32 7.45 -4.97
CA TRP A 434 -12.37 8.03 -5.90
C TRP A 434 -10.99 8.19 -5.27
N TRP A 435 -9.96 7.86 -6.04
CA TRP A 435 -8.56 7.90 -5.60
C TRP A 435 -7.73 8.78 -6.53
N HIS A 436 -6.95 9.69 -5.94
CA HIS A 436 -5.86 10.37 -6.64
C HIS A 436 -4.54 9.62 -6.38
N GLN A 437 -4.21 8.67 -7.26
CA GLN A 437 -3.19 7.65 -7.00
C GLN A 437 -1.87 7.96 -7.70
N LEU A 438 -0.74 7.79 -6.98
CA LEU A 438 0.60 7.97 -7.56
C LEU A 438 0.90 6.92 -8.65
N CYS A 439 1.45 7.37 -9.78
CA CYS A 439 1.94 6.48 -10.84
C CYS A 439 3.45 6.18 -10.69
N HIS A 440 3.83 4.92 -10.46
CA HIS A 440 5.25 4.50 -10.43
C HIS A 440 5.91 4.37 -11.81
N SER A 441 5.91 5.45 -12.59
CA SER A 441 6.72 5.51 -13.81
C SER A 441 8.21 5.68 -13.48
N TYR A 442 9.08 5.33 -14.44
CA TYR A 442 10.52 5.60 -14.34
C TYR A 442 10.86 7.06 -14.06
N THR A 443 9.99 7.99 -14.49
CA THR A 443 10.17 9.42 -14.23
C THR A 443 10.10 9.78 -12.74
N HIS A 444 9.35 9.02 -11.93
CA HIS A 444 9.30 9.21 -10.48
C HIS A 444 10.68 8.94 -9.84
N TYR A 445 11.32 7.84 -10.26
CA TYR A 445 12.64 7.43 -9.76
C TYR A 445 13.78 8.25 -10.34
N LEU A 446 13.54 9.02 -11.40
CA LEU A 446 14.52 9.94 -11.99
C LEU A 446 14.40 11.37 -11.45
N PHE A 447 13.18 11.87 -11.26
CA PHE A 447 12.93 13.28 -10.98
C PHE A 447 12.36 13.58 -9.58
N VAL A 448 11.89 12.56 -8.84
CA VAL A 448 11.38 12.74 -7.48
C VAL A 448 12.32 12.14 -6.45
N VAL A 449 12.44 10.81 -6.43
CA VAL A 449 13.11 10.06 -5.34
C VAL A 449 14.55 10.53 -5.06
N PRO A 450 15.45 10.65 -6.07
CA PRO A 450 16.84 11.07 -5.81
C PRO A 450 16.96 12.51 -5.34
N TRP A 451 15.93 13.34 -5.57
CA TRP A 451 15.98 14.76 -5.29
C TRP A 451 15.36 15.13 -3.95
N MET A 452 14.68 14.19 -3.27
CA MET A 452 14.06 14.40 -1.97
C MET A 452 15.05 14.94 -0.91
N MET A 453 16.30 14.48 -0.94
CA MET A 453 17.35 14.95 -0.01
C MET A 453 17.59 16.47 -0.05
N PHE A 454 17.26 17.12 -1.17
CA PHE A 454 17.44 18.57 -1.33
C PHE A 454 16.22 19.37 -0.85
N LEU A 455 15.09 18.70 -0.59
CA LEU A 455 13.85 19.30 -0.09
C LEU A 455 13.75 19.14 1.43
N GLN A 456 14.15 17.97 1.95
CA GLN A 456 13.92 17.61 3.34
C GLN A 456 14.60 18.53 4.34
N ALA A 457 13.84 18.94 5.37
CA ALA A 457 14.30 19.77 6.49
C ALA A 457 14.92 21.11 6.04
N LYS A 458 14.45 21.66 4.91
CA LYS A 458 14.75 23.00 4.43
C LYS A 458 13.56 23.90 4.66
N ASN A 459 13.79 25.19 4.90
CA ASN A 459 12.74 26.18 5.13
C ASN A 459 11.69 25.72 6.16
N ARG A 460 12.15 25.09 7.27
CA ARG A 460 11.30 24.55 8.34
C ARG A 460 10.24 23.53 7.88
N THR A 461 10.48 22.85 6.75
CA THR A 461 9.51 21.96 6.11
C THR A 461 10.09 20.56 5.92
N ARG A 462 9.28 19.54 6.20
CA ARG A 462 9.54 18.14 5.88
C ARG A 462 8.36 17.56 5.10
N TYR A 463 8.65 16.53 4.31
CA TYR A 463 7.66 15.81 3.52
C TYR A 463 7.67 14.34 3.95
N ALA A 464 6.50 13.79 4.31
CA ALA A 464 6.39 12.40 4.74
C ALA A 464 5.15 11.76 4.13
N ALA A 465 5.33 10.85 3.19
CA ALA A 465 4.27 10.13 2.52
C ALA A 465 4.88 8.93 1.79
N SER A 466 4.04 8.02 1.30
CA SER A 466 4.51 6.88 0.50
C SER A 466 5.19 7.32 -0.82
N TRP A 467 4.75 8.42 -1.41
CA TRP A 467 5.32 8.96 -2.65
C TRP A 467 6.77 9.46 -2.53
N THR A 468 7.35 9.53 -1.33
CA THR A 468 8.77 9.88 -1.19
C THR A 468 9.71 8.76 -1.64
N LEU A 469 9.20 7.54 -1.87
CA LEU A 469 9.98 6.41 -2.40
C LEU A 469 9.15 5.44 -3.27
N VAL A 470 8.18 4.75 -2.67
CA VAL A 470 7.31 3.76 -3.34
C VAL A 470 5.99 3.67 -2.57
N ASN A 471 4.87 3.50 -3.29
CA ASN A 471 3.53 3.61 -2.72
C ASN A 471 3.19 2.37 -1.87
N ALA A 472 3.66 2.37 -0.63
CA ALA A 472 3.41 1.32 0.33
C ALA A 472 3.11 1.93 1.70
N HIS A 473 2.24 1.26 2.47
CA HIS A 473 1.93 1.66 3.84
C HIS A 473 3.19 1.69 4.72
N GLU A 474 4.10 0.73 4.52
CA GLU A 474 5.39 0.69 5.21
C GLU A 474 6.25 1.94 4.98
N VAL A 475 6.32 2.41 3.73
CA VAL A 475 7.06 3.64 3.40
C VAL A 475 6.38 4.84 4.02
N ALA A 476 5.04 4.90 4.03
CA ALA A 476 4.33 5.99 4.69
C ALA A 476 4.67 6.05 6.18
N VAL A 477 4.56 4.93 6.90
CA VAL A 477 4.94 4.84 8.33
C VAL A 477 6.41 5.22 8.54
N MET A 478 7.34 4.61 7.80
CA MET A 478 8.79 4.87 7.89
C MET A 478 9.16 6.32 7.56
N SER A 479 8.51 6.93 6.57
CA SER A 479 8.69 8.35 6.22
C SER A 479 8.27 9.28 7.35
N GLY A 480 7.20 8.91 8.07
CA GLY A 480 6.72 9.64 9.23
C GLY A 480 7.70 9.60 10.40
N ILE A 481 8.29 8.43 10.66
CA ILE A 481 9.37 8.25 11.64
C ILE A 481 10.58 9.11 11.25
N ALA A 482 10.99 9.07 9.98
CA ALA A 482 12.12 9.85 9.50
C ALA A 482 11.92 11.37 9.66
N ALA A 483 10.69 11.86 9.46
CA ALA A 483 10.37 13.27 9.72
C ALA A 483 10.49 13.63 11.20
N ALA A 484 9.97 12.78 12.10
CA ALA A 484 10.12 12.97 13.54
C ALA A 484 11.58 12.92 13.99
N VAL A 485 12.36 11.95 13.51
CA VAL A 485 13.80 11.82 13.81
C VAL A 485 14.58 13.03 13.32
N SER A 486 14.25 13.53 12.13
CA SER A 486 14.85 14.75 11.58
C SER A 486 14.51 16.03 12.37
N LEU A 487 13.45 16.00 13.20
CA LEU A 487 13.08 17.09 14.11
C LEU A 487 13.75 17.00 15.49
N GLY A 488 14.31 15.84 15.83
CA GLY A 488 14.99 15.55 17.10
C GLY A 488 14.43 14.37 17.88
N ALA A 489 13.37 13.71 17.41
CA ALA A 489 12.85 12.51 18.07
C ALA A 489 13.81 11.31 17.93
N GLU A 490 13.62 10.32 18.78
CA GLU A 490 14.41 9.10 18.79
C GLU A 490 13.80 8.05 17.86
N TYR A 491 14.65 7.33 17.14
CA TYR A 491 14.22 6.13 16.43
C TYR A 491 13.98 5.02 17.47
N PRO A 492 12.87 4.26 17.41
CA PRO A 492 12.54 3.29 18.46
C PRO A 492 13.63 2.24 18.69
N GLU A 493 13.92 1.94 19.96
CA GLU A 493 14.98 0.99 20.36
C GLU A 493 14.72 -0.44 19.84
N ASP A 494 13.47 -0.88 19.90
CA ASP A 494 13.02 -2.17 19.39
C ASP A 494 13.29 -2.29 17.88
N LEU A 495 12.90 -1.29 17.10
CA LEU A 495 13.12 -1.23 15.66
C LEU A 495 14.59 -0.98 15.28
N GLU A 496 15.43 -0.43 16.17
CA GLU A 496 16.88 -0.36 15.95
C GLU A 496 17.55 -1.73 16.13
N ASN A 497 17.02 -2.56 17.03
CA ASN A 497 17.50 -3.93 17.26
C ASN A 497 16.90 -4.93 16.26
N ASP A 498 15.77 -4.61 15.64
CA ASP A 498 15.32 -5.27 14.42
C ASP A 498 16.26 -4.91 13.25
N LYS A 499 17.18 -5.83 12.93
CA LYS A 499 18.23 -5.60 11.92
C LYS A 499 17.69 -5.23 10.54
N PHE A 500 16.51 -5.72 10.15
CA PHE A 500 15.93 -5.47 8.83
C PHE A 500 15.21 -4.12 8.81
N ALA A 501 14.34 -3.86 9.80
CA ALA A 501 13.68 -2.56 9.96
C ALA A 501 14.72 -1.44 10.04
N PHE A 502 15.78 -1.63 10.84
CA PHE A 502 16.84 -0.65 10.96
C PHE A 502 17.61 -0.42 9.65
N LEU A 503 17.93 -1.47 8.89
CA LEU A 503 18.58 -1.33 7.59
C LEU A 503 17.70 -0.52 6.63
N CYS A 504 16.41 -0.87 6.52
CA CYS A 504 15.44 -0.15 5.70
C CYS A 504 15.35 1.32 6.10
N PHE A 505 15.21 1.62 7.39
CA PHE A 505 15.17 2.99 7.89
C PHE A 505 16.44 3.77 7.55
N ARG A 506 17.63 3.19 7.72
CA ARG A 506 18.90 3.87 7.40
C ARG A 506 19.05 4.16 5.92
N LEU A 507 18.69 3.21 5.06
CA LEU A 507 18.75 3.38 3.61
C LEU A 507 17.73 4.42 3.15
N TYR A 508 16.51 4.38 3.68
CA TYR A 508 15.49 5.40 3.43
C TYR A 508 15.98 6.78 3.89
N TYR A 509 16.53 6.89 5.09
CA TYR A 509 17.04 8.16 5.64
C TYR A 509 18.21 8.70 4.82
N LEU A 510 19.11 7.83 4.36
CA LEU A 510 20.20 8.20 3.46
C LEU A 510 19.67 8.75 2.13
N LEU A 511 18.73 8.04 1.51
CA LEU A 511 18.16 8.41 0.21
C LEU A 511 17.31 9.68 0.29
N ALA A 512 16.40 9.74 1.26
CA ALA A 512 15.42 10.82 1.38
C ALA A 512 15.95 12.07 2.06
N TYR A 513 16.90 11.96 3.00
CA TYR A 513 17.46 13.09 3.75
C TYR A 513 18.94 13.39 3.43
N GLY A 514 19.61 12.55 2.62
CA GLY A 514 21.03 12.70 2.30
C GLY A 514 21.94 12.48 3.52
N LYS A 515 21.46 11.76 4.54
CA LYS A 515 22.13 11.60 5.83
C LYS A 515 22.17 10.14 6.25
N TRP A 516 23.33 9.68 6.67
CA TRP A 516 23.47 8.37 7.29
C TRP A 516 23.02 8.43 8.75
N TYR A 517 21.97 7.69 9.10
CA TYR A 517 21.51 7.64 10.49
C TYR A 517 22.53 6.90 11.38
N GLY A 518 22.91 7.56 12.47
CA GLY A 518 23.85 7.04 13.48
C GLY A 518 23.14 6.20 14.52
N ARG A 519 23.70 5.02 14.83
CA ARG A 519 23.19 4.10 15.86
C ARG A 519 23.12 4.80 17.23
N LYS A 520 21.99 4.69 17.92
CA LYS A 520 21.84 5.17 19.29
C LYS A 520 21.93 4.02 20.28
N TYR A 521 21.17 2.95 20.07
CA TYR A 521 21.08 1.81 20.99
C TYR A 521 22.07 0.69 20.66
N THR A 522 22.39 0.49 19.38
CA THR A 522 23.21 -0.65 18.92
C THR A 522 24.71 -0.34 18.75
N LYS A 523 25.18 0.87 19.11
CA LYS A 523 26.55 1.34 18.81
C LYS A 523 27.66 0.62 19.58
N LYS A 524 27.39 0.16 20.81
CA LYS A 524 28.38 -0.44 21.72
C LYS A 524 27.93 -1.75 22.37
N GLN A 525 26.75 -2.25 22.02
CA GLN A 525 26.20 -3.46 22.61
C GLN A 525 26.49 -4.66 21.71
N ARG A 526 27.20 -5.66 22.25
CA ARG A 526 27.33 -6.98 21.61
C ARG A 526 26.07 -7.83 21.78
N GLN A 527 25.26 -7.54 22.82
CA GLN A 527 24.01 -8.23 23.12
C GLN A 527 22.94 -7.26 23.63
N PRO A 528 21.65 -7.50 23.36
CA PRO A 528 20.55 -6.63 23.78
C PRO A 528 20.34 -6.68 25.29
N THR A 529 20.37 -5.53 25.97
CA THR A 529 20.27 -5.46 27.44
C THR A 529 18.87 -5.10 27.95
N THR A 530 18.14 -4.25 27.25
CA THR A 530 16.77 -3.83 27.61
C THR A 530 15.74 -4.84 27.08
N GLN A 531 14.53 -4.82 27.62
CA GLN A 531 13.45 -5.68 27.13
C GLN A 531 13.11 -5.38 25.67
N ALA A 532 12.96 -4.09 25.31
CA ALA A 532 12.71 -3.65 23.94
C ALA A 532 13.81 -4.10 22.97
N ALA A 533 15.08 -4.04 23.38
CA ALA A 533 16.19 -4.50 22.55
C ALA A 533 16.15 -6.03 22.35
N LYS A 534 15.85 -6.81 23.41
CA LYS A 534 15.72 -8.27 23.32
C LYS A 534 14.59 -8.68 22.40
N GLU A 535 13.42 -8.04 22.54
CA GLU A 535 12.26 -8.26 21.67
C GLU A 535 12.59 -7.89 20.23
N GLY A 536 13.03 -6.66 19.97
CA GLY A 536 13.38 -6.20 18.62
C GLY A 536 14.37 -7.12 17.90
N SER A 537 15.36 -7.64 18.63
CA SER A 537 16.38 -8.54 18.06
C SER A 537 15.84 -9.92 17.67
N SER A 538 14.69 -10.35 18.21
CA SER A 538 14.10 -11.67 17.95
C SER A 538 13.09 -11.68 16.80
N TRP A 539 12.58 -10.52 16.38
CA TRP A 539 11.55 -10.40 15.34
C TRP A 539 12.01 -10.73 13.90
N PRO A 540 13.21 -10.31 13.43
CA PRO A 540 13.58 -10.49 12.02
C PRO A 540 14.16 -11.88 11.73
N THR A 541 13.34 -12.75 11.15
CA THR A 541 13.70 -14.12 10.71
C THR A 541 13.87 -14.21 9.19
N GLY A 542 14.19 -15.40 8.68
CA GLY A 542 14.43 -15.62 7.25
C GLY A 542 15.71 -14.97 6.71
N LEU A 543 15.85 -14.99 5.38
CA LEU A 543 17.05 -14.51 4.70
C LEU A 543 17.18 -12.98 4.87
N HIS A 544 18.32 -12.53 5.40
CA HIS A 544 18.58 -11.13 5.77
C HIS A 544 17.59 -10.52 6.80
N GLY A 545 16.73 -11.32 7.44
CA GLY A 545 15.74 -10.81 8.40
C GLY A 545 14.45 -10.29 7.78
N SER A 546 14.15 -10.61 6.52
CA SER A 546 12.99 -10.06 5.79
C SER A 546 11.63 -10.67 6.17
N VAL A 547 11.61 -11.67 7.04
CA VAL A 547 10.37 -12.24 7.54
C VAL A 547 10.15 -11.75 8.97
N TYR A 548 9.12 -10.93 9.17
CA TYR A 548 8.74 -10.44 10.48
C TYR A 548 7.96 -11.49 11.28
N GLU A 549 8.50 -11.92 12.41
CA GLU A 549 7.81 -12.78 13.40
C GLU A 549 7.56 -12.06 14.73
N GLY A 550 7.64 -10.73 14.72
CA GLY A 550 7.35 -9.90 15.88
C GLY A 550 5.85 -9.70 16.13
N PRO A 551 5.51 -8.90 17.16
CA PRO A 551 4.13 -8.66 17.53
C PRO A 551 3.36 -7.83 16.49
N GLY A 552 2.02 -7.91 16.50
CA GLY A 552 1.19 -7.24 15.50
C GLY A 552 1.00 -8.03 14.22
N VAL A 553 1.48 -9.28 14.18
CA VAL A 553 1.14 -10.29 13.17
C VAL A 553 0.71 -11.57 13.88
N SER A 554 -0.44 -12.12 13.52
CA SER A 554 -0.94 -13.40 14.01
C SER A 554 -0.17 -14.57 13.38
N LYS A 555 -0.08 -15.69 14.10
CA LYS A 555 0.45 -16.96 13.57
C LYS A 555 -0.62 -17.84 12.90
N THR A 556 -1.88 -17.41 12.95
CA THR A 556 -3.03 -18.22 12.52
C THR A 556 -3.85 -17.44 11.50
N GLU A 557 -4.12 -18.04 10.34
CA GLU A 557 -4.96 -17.43 9.31
C GLU A 557 -6.39 -17.24 9.84
N ARG A 558 -7.02 -16.10 9.52
CA ARG A 558 -8.38 -15.73 9.95
C ARG A 558 -8.57 -15.74 11.48
N GLN A 559 -7.55 -15.34 12.24
CA GLN A 559 -7.69 -15.10 13.68
C GLN A 559 -8.70 -13.96 13.94
N THR A 560 -8.69 -12.94 13.10
CA THR A 560 -9.64 -11.82 13.11
C THR A 560 -11.09 -12.31 13.02
N TRP A 561 -11.41 -13.22 12.09
CA TRP A 561 -12.74 -13.83 12.00
C TRP A 561 -13.16 -14.53 13.30
N ARG A 562 -12.27 -15.34 13.90
CA ARG A 562 -12.56 -16.05 15.16
C ARG A 562 -12.82 -15.10 16.32
N GLU A 563 -12.14 -13.96 16.35
CA GLU A 563 -12.35 -12.93 17.37
C GLU A 563 -13.63 -12.11 17.12
N GLU A 564 -13.88 -11.70 15.88
CA GLU A 564 -15.05 -10.92 15.51
C GLU A 564 -16.34 -11.75 15.58
N LEU A 565 -16.27 -13.07 15.37
CA LEU A 565 -17.38 -14.00 15.63
C LEU A 565 -17.86 -13.92 17.08
N LYS A 566 -16.93 -13.96 18.04
CA LYS A 566 -17.23 -13.83 19.48
C LYS A 566 -17.79 -12.46 19.85
N LYS A 567 -17.39 -11.42 19.11
CA LYS A 567 -17.86 -10.03 19.28
C LYS A 567 -19.17 -9.76 18.54
N GLY A 568 -19.69 -10.72 17.77
CA GLY A 568 -20.91 -10.57 16.95
C GLY A 568 -20.74 -9.75 15.67
N ALA A 569 -19.50 -9.44 15.28
CA ALA A 569 -19.16 -8.64 14.10
C ALA A 569 -18.91 -9.47 12.83
N SER A 570 -18.79 -10.80 12.97
CA SER A 570 -18.79 -11.78 11.89
C SER A 570 -19.75 -12.93 12.22
N THR A 571 -20.17 -13.70 11.22
CA THR A 571 -21.01 -14.90 11.36
C THR A 571 -20.17 -16.18 11.36
N GLU A 572 -20.80 -17.32 11.64
CA GLU A 572 -20.26 -18.62 11.21
C GLU A 572 -20.25 -18.72 9.68
N ASN A 573 -19.75 -19.84 9.14
CA ASN A 573 -19.80 -20.09 7.70
C ASN A 573 -21.25 -20.01 7.19
N LEU A 574 -21.43 -19.35 6.04
CA LEU A 574 -22.72 -19.20 5.37
C LEU A 574 -23.00 -20.33 4.38
N ALA A 575 -22.05 -21.25 4.20
CA ALA A 575 -22.18 -22.46 3.41
C ALA A 575 -21.46 -23.64 4.07
N ASP A 576 -22.04 -24.84 3.94
CA ASP A 576 -21.47 -26.07 4.52
C ASP A 576 -20.33 -26.64 3.67
N ARG A 577 -20.42 -26.51 2.34
CA ARG A 577 -19.51 -27.12 1.35
C ARG A 577 -19.43 -26.28 0.08
N ASN A 578 -18.45 -26.59 -0.76
CA ASN A 578 -18.39 -26.05 -2.11
C ASN A 578 -19.60 -26.53 -2.93
N ASP A 579 -20.09 -25.67 -3.83
CA ASP A 579 -21.12 -26.02 -4.79
C ASP A 579 -20.61 -27.06 -5.81
N ARG A 580 -21.50 -27.93 -6.31
CA ARG A 580 -21.11 -29.02 -7.22
C ARG A 580 -20.46 -28.46 -8.49
N GLY A 581 -19.21 -28.86 -8.74
CA GLY A 581 -18.44 -28.41 -9.90
C GLY A 581 -17.80 -27.03 -9.75
N ARG A 582 -17.79 -26.45 -8.53
CA ARG A 582 -17.09 -25.20 -8.21
C ARG A 582 -15.98 -25.46 -7.19
N SER A 583 -14.90 -24.69 -7.28
CA SER A 583 -13.78 -24.72 -6.33
C SER A 583 -14.01 -23.89 -5.06
N GLN A 584 -15.19 -23.29 -4.94
CA GLN A 584 -15.61 -22.51 -3.78
C GLN A 584 -17.13 -22.58 -3.61
N PRO A 585 -17.66 -22.20 -2.43
CA PRO A 585 -19.08 -22.29 -2.10
C PRO A 585 -20.01 -21.49 -2.99
#